data_AF-A0A060R689-F1
#
_entry.id   AF-A0A060R689-F1
#
_cell.length_a   1.000
_cell.length_b   1.000
_cell.length_c   1.000
_cell.angle_alpha   90.00
_cell.angle_beta   90.00
_cell.angle_gamma   90.00
#
_symmetry.space_group_name_H-M   'P 1'
#
loop_
_entity.id
_entity.type
_entity.pdbx_description
1 polymer ?
#
loop_
_entity_poly.entity_id
_entity_poly.type
_entity_poly.pdbx_seq_one_letter_code
_entity_poly.pdbx_strand_id
1 'polypeptide(L)'
;MRKIQYKSTGIAGLFDHEQALERLSNKGNALERLSEVLDFEIFRELLEDSILTKEKKNNAGAKPYDVVMLFKILILQRYFGLSDGQVE
;
A
#
# COMPACT_ATOMS: atom_id res chain seq x y z
N MET A 1 36.75 -3.70 8.70
CA MET A 1 35.76 -3.99 7.65
C MET A 1 34.56 -4.68 8.28
N ARG A 2 33.36 -4.08 8.28
CA ARG A 2 32.14 -4.72 8.80
C ARG A 2 31.63 -5.73 7.75
N LYS A 3 31.52 -7.00 8.14
CA LYS A 3 30.89 -8.02 7.29
C LYS A 3 29.37 -7.78 7.31
N ILE A 4 28.81 -7.39 6.17
CA ILE A 4 27.36 -7.36 5.96
C ILE A 4 26.92 -8.82 5.83
N GLN A 5 26.24 -9.36 6.84
CA GLN A 5 25.60 -10.67 6.76
C GLN A 5 24.24 -10.50 6.09
N TYR A 6 24.10 -11.00 4.86
CA TYR A 6 22.80 -11.11 4.22
C TYR A 6 21.98 -12.20 4.91
N LYS A 7 20.68 -11.94 5.14
CA LYS A 7 19.76 -12.98 5.61
C LYS A 7 19.69 -14.07 4.52
N SER A 8 19.88 -15.33 4.91
CA SER A 8 19.58 -16.45 4.03
C SER A 8 18.10 -16.37 3.69
N THR A 9 17.75 -16.10 2.44
CA THR A 9 16.37 -16.16 1.97
C THR A 9 15.92 -17.62 2.01
N GLY A 10 15.46 -18.05 3.19
CA GLY A 10 14.84 -19.35 3.38
C GLY A 10 13.44 -19.35 2.77
N ILE A 11 12.99 -20.54 2.35
CA ILE A 11 11.60 -20.80 2.02
C ILE A 11 10.75 -20.27 3.17
N ALA A 12 9.77 -19.40 2.88
CA ALA A 12 8.85 -18.89 3.88
C ALA A 12 8.25 -20.09 4.65
N GLY A 13 8.47 -20.13 5.96
CA GLY A 13 7.87 -21.12 6.85
C GLY A 13 6.35 -21.06 6.77
N LEU A 14 5.70 -22.18 7.11
CA LEU A 14 4.24 -22.33 7.01
C LEU A 14 3.45 -21.18 7.65
N PHE A 15 4.00 -20.54 8.69
CA PHE A 15 3.36 -19.47 9.47
C PHE A 15 4.00 -18.10 9.29
N ASP A 16 4.90 -17.91 8.32
CA ASP A 16 5.60 -16.62 8.15
C ASP A 16 4.64 -15.50 7.77
N HIS A 17 3.58 -15.82 7.03
CA HIS A 17 2.55 -14.85 6.66
C HIS A 17 1.73 -14.38 7.87
N GLU A 18 1.27 -15.29 8.72
CA GLU A 18 0.50 -14.94 9.93
C GLU A 18 1.34 -14.11 10.89
N GLN A 19 2.60 -14.50 11.10
CA GLN A 19 3.53 -13.73 11.93
C GLN A 19 3.82 -12.34 11.33
N ALA A 20 3.91 -12.22 10.01
CA ALA A 20 4.08 -10.92 9.35
C ALA A 20 2.85 -10.02 9.53
N LEU A 21 1.64 -10.59 9.38
CA LEU A 21 0.38 -9.87 9.63
C LEU A 21 0.26 -9.43 11.09
N GLU A 22 0.55 -10.32 12.04
CA GLU A 22 0.51 -10.02 13.48
C GLU A 22 1.49 -8.89 13.82
N ARG A 23 2.72 -8.96 13.28
CA ARG A 23 3.71 -7.87 13.42
C ARG A 23 3.25 -6.56 12.81
N LEU A 24 2.51 -6.59 11.69
CA LEU A 24 1.94 -5.39 11.08
C LEU A 24 0.82 -4.80 11.94
N SER A 25 -0.10 -5.62 12.42
CA SER A 25 -1.22 -5.19 13.27
C SER A 25 -0.70 -4.61 14.60
N ASN A 26 0.27 -5.28 15.23
CA ASN A 26 0.89 -4.83 16.49
C ASN A 26 1.65 -3.50 16.36
N LYS A 27 2.08 -3.10 15.15
CA LYS A 27 2.73 -1.81 14.90
C LYS A 27 1.74 -0.63 14.85
N GLY A 28 0.44 -0.89 14.99
CA GLY A 28 -0.60 0.12 14.87
C GLY A 28 -0.94 0.32 13.40
N ASN A 29 -1.80 -0.54 12.87
CA ASN A 29 -2.29 -0.41 11.49
C ASN A 29 -3.25 0.78 11.39
N ALA A 30 -2.73 1.94 10.99
CA ALA A 30 -3.52 3.16 10.84
C ALA A 30 -4.72 2.99 9.89
N LEU A 31 -4.59 2.16 8.85
CA LEU A 31 -5.70 1.88 7.94
C LEU A 31 -6.79 1.03 8.56
N GLU A 32 -6.45 0.10 9.45
CA GLU A 32 -7.43 -0.73 10.16
C GLU A 32 -8.32 0.13 11.04
N ARG A 33 -7.70 1.04 11.81
CA ARG A 33 -8.43 2.04 12.62
C ARG A 33 -9.28 2.97 11.77
N LEU A 34 -8.77 3.41 10.64
CA LEU A 34 -9.52 4.30 9.76
C LEU A 34 -10.70 3.57 9.11
N SER A 35 -10.54 2.28 8.78
CA SER A 35 -11.61 1.45 8.22
C SER A 35 -12.76 1.17 9.21
N GLU A 36 -12.52 1.26 10.52
CA GLU A 36 -13.58 1.13 11.54
C GLU A 36 -14.55 2.33 11.53
N VAL A 37 -14.08 3.51 11.11
CA VAL A 37 -14.83 4.77 11.19
C VAL A 37 -15.20 5.35 9.83
N LEU A 38 -14.52 4.93 8.77
CA LEU A 38 -14.64 5.49 7.44
C LEU A 38 -14.70 4.37 6.41
N ASP A 39 -15.78 4.37 5.63
CA ASP A 39 -15.86 3.59 4.41
C ASP A 39 -15.10 4.32 3.30
N PHE A 40 -14.04 3.73 2.78
CA PHE A 40 -13.22 4.33 1.73
C PHE A 40 -13.89 4.35 0.36
N GLU A 41 -14.91 3.50 0.14
CA GLU A 41 -15.59 3.42 -1.16
C GLU A 41 -16.41 4.68 -1.45
N ILE A 42 -16.76 5.47 -0.44
CA ILE A 42 -17.43 6.77 -0.63
C ILE A 42 -16.61 7.75 -1.47
N PHE A 43 -15.28 7.59 -1.51
CA PHE A 43 -14.40 8.45 -2.31
C PHE A 43 -14.22 7.95 -3.73
N ARG A 44 -14.72 6.75 -4.08
CA ARG A 44 -14.48 6.14 -5.40
C ARG A 44 -14.91 7.06 -6.53
N GLU A 45 -16.15 7.55 -6.51
CA GLU A 45 -16.65 8.42 -7.58
C GLU A 45 -15.83 9.69 -7.72
N LEU A 46 -15.44 10.31 -6.61
CA LEU A 46 -14.62 11.53 -6.59
C LEU A 46 -13.18 11.28 -7.08
N LEU A 47 -12.61 10.12 -6.74
CA LEU A 47 -11.27 9.72 -7.20
C LEU A 47 -11.27 9.32 -8.68
N GLU A 48 -12.30 8.60 -9.14
CA GLU A 48 -12.44 8.21 -10.53
C GLU A 48 -12.65 9.43 -11.44
N ASP A 49 -13.50 10.38 -11.04
CA ASP A 49 -13.72 11.64 -11.79
C ASP A 49 -12.42 12.46 -11.93
N SER A 50 -11.62 12.54 -10.88
CA SER A 50 -10.35 13.27 -10.92
C SER A 50 -9.24 12.57 -11.70
N ILE A 51 -9.15 11.23 -11.65
CA ILE A 51 -8.07 10.44 -12.26
C ILE A 51 -8.36 10.03 -13.70
N LEU A 52 -9.62 9.72 -14.04
CA LEU A 52 -10.01 9.19 -15.36
C LEU A 52 -10.24 10.27 -16.42
N THR A 53 -9.78 11.49 -16.17
CA THR A 53 -9.87 12.64 -17.10
C THR A 53 -9.19 12.44 -18.47
N LYS A 54 -8.50 11.31 -18.71
CA LYS A 54 -7.98 10.95 -20.03
C LYS A 54 -8.68 9.72 -20.59
N GLU A 55 -9.52 9.94 -21.60
CA GLU A 55 -9.96 8.87 -22.49
C GLU A 55 -8.75 8.14 -23.08
N LYS A 56 -8.70 6.82 -22.88
CA LYS A 56 -7.64 5.99 -23.46
C LYS A 56 -7.83 5.94 -24.98
N LYS A 57 -6.83 6.40 -25.73
CA LYS A 57 -6.81 6.25 -27.21
C LYS A 57 -6.78 4.79 -27.67
N ASN A 58 -6.31 3.86 -26.84
CA ASN A 58 -6.26 2.42 -27.13
C ASN A 58 -6.24 1.57 -25.84
N ASN A 59 -6.58 0.28 -25.96
CA ASN A 59 -6.52 -0.70 -24.85
C ASN A 59 -5.10 -1.21 -24.55
N ALA A 60 -4.06 -0.53 -25.05
CA ALA A 60 -2.68 -0.95 -24.83
C ALA A 60 -2.17 -0.48 -23.46
N GLY A 61 -1.29 -1.29 -22.85
CA GLY A 61 -0.58 -0.94 -21.61
C GLY A 61 -1.11 -1.65 -20.36
N ALA A 62 -0.46 -1.36 -19.22
CA ALA A 62 -0.82 -1.93 -17.92
C ALA A 62 -2.23 -1.48 -17.50
N LYS A 63 -2.97 -2.40 -16.87
CA LYS A 63 -4.25 -2.04 -16.23
C LYS A 63 -3.97 -1.02 -15.10
N PRO A 64 -4.80 0.02 -14.98
CA PRO A 64 -4.66 0.97 -13.87
C PRO A 64 -4.90 0.24 -12.54
N TYR A 65 -4.20 0.69 -11.50
CA TYR A 65 -4.46 0.25 -10.13
C TYR A 65 -5.83 0.74 -9.66
N ASP A 66 -6.41 0.05 -8.67
CA ASP A 66 -7.64 0.52 -8.03
C ASP A 66 -7.41 1.88 -7.35
N VAL A 67 -8.32 2.83 -7.60
CA VAL A 67 -8.16 4.22 -7.13
C VAL A 67 -8.25 4.34 -5.60
N VAL A 68 -9.06 3.48 -4.96
CA VAL A 68 -9.23 3.48 -3.51
C VAL A 68 -7.99 2.88 -2.85
N MET A 69 -7.39 1.86 -3.45
CA MET A 69 -6.08 1.33 -3.04
C MET A 69 -4.99 2.40 -3.10
N LEU A 70 -4.91 3.17 -4.19
CA LEU A 70 -3.95 4.28 -4.31
C LEU A 70 -4.17 5.34 -3.23
N PHE A 71 -5.43 5.69 -2.95
CA PHE A 71 -5.77 6.62 -1.89
C PHE A 71 -5.34 6.13 -0.50
N LYS A 72 -5.55 4.84 -0.19
CA LYS A 72 -5.06 4.23 1.06
C LYS A 72 -3.54 4.30 1.20
N ILE A 73 -2.79 4.12 0.09
CA ILE A 73 -1.33 4.24 0.08
C ILE A 73 -0.90 5.69 0.39
N LEU A 74 -1.56 6.70 -0.18
CA LEU A 74 -1.26 8.11 0.10
C LEU A 74 -1.45 8.46 1.58
N ILE A 75 -2.51 7.93 2.21
CA ILE A 75 -2.75 8.10 3.65
C ILE A 75 -1.61 7.47 4.45
N LEU A 76 -1.19 6.26 4.10
CA LEU A 76 -0.07 5.58 4.76
C LEU A 76 1.24 6.35 4.61
N GLN A 77 1.55 6.83 3.40
CA GLN A 77 2.74 7.65 3.15
C GLN A 77 2.74 8.91 4.03
N ARG A 78 1.60 9.59 4.11
CA ARG A 78 1.45 10.78 4.96
C ARG A 78 1.58 10.45 6.45
N TYR A 79 0.97 9.36 6.91
CA TYR A 79 0.96 8.96 8.31
C TYR A 79 2.35 8.56 8.82
N PHE A 80 3.08 7.78 8.03
CA PHE A 80 4.43 7.33 8.38
C PHE A 80 5.54 8.31 7.97
N GLY A 81 5.17 9.47 7.38
CA GLY A 81 6.14 10.45 6.90
C GLY A 81 7.07 9.89 5.81
N LEU A 82 6.59 8.93 5.03
CA LEU A 82 7.35 8.31 3.95
C LEU A 82 7.46 9.34 2.82
N SER A 83 8.59 10.04 2.78
CA SER A 83 9.03 10.80 1.63
C SER A 83 9.60 9.83 0.59
N ASP A 84 9.35 10.07 -0.70
CA ASP A 84 9.87 9.25 -1.82
C ASP A 84 11.40 9.03 -1.75
N GLY A 85 12.13 9.89 -1.03
CA GLY A 85 13.57 9.77 -0.81
C GLY A 85 14.05 8.60 0.08
N GLN A 86 13.16 7.80 0.67
CA GLN A 86 13.54 6.56 1.41
C GLN A 86 13.34 5.27 0.60
N VAL A 87 12.86 5.36 -0.65
CA VAL A 87 12.62 4.21 -1.52
C VAL A 87 13.81 3.95 -2.47
N GLU A 88 14.87 4.77 -2.41
CA GLU A 88 16.15 4.55 -3.11
C GLU A 88 17.09 3.56 -2.40
#